data_AF-A0A9D4WWZ8-F1
#
_entry.id   AF-A0A9D4WWZ8-F1
#
_cell.length_a   1.000
_cell.length_b   1.000
_cell.length_c   1.000
_cell.angle_alpha   90.00
_cell.angle_beta   90.00
_cell.angle_gamma   90.00
#
_symmetry.space_group_name_H-M   'P 1'
#
loop_
_entity.id
_entity.type
_entity.pdbx_description
1 polymer ?
#
loop_
_entity_poly.entity_id
_entity_poly.type
_entity_poly.pdbx_seq_one_letter_code
_entity_poly.pdbx_strand_id
1 'polypeptide(L)'
;MSRGVLISIYIITLLLTILFTSPTTSHYSSPSPPAAPFSESPNEPTSPPAAEWLSAHATYSSSSDDTRDSVDGACGYGDPLRDGYGTTAASLSETLFVRGQICGACFELRCFEEDVPFDRRWCVSGSSIVVTATNFCAPNYGFDAESEGGHCNPPKQHFVIPVEAFEKIAIWKGGNMPVEYRRIPRNFVNVHTLWLIQTHGAYLT
;
A
#
# COMPACT_ATOMS: atom_id res chain seq x y z
N MET A 1 -47.61 -28.87 18.67
CA MET A 1 -46.64 -27.99 19.36
C MET A 1 -47.43 -26.82 19.96
N SER A 2 -47.45 -26.65 21.29
CA SER A 2 -48.24 -25.58 21.92
C SER A 2 -47.69 -24.20 21.51
N ARG A 3 -48.56 -23.20 21.34
CA ARG A 3 -48.16 -21.82 21.00
C ARG A 3 -47.06 -21.28 21.93
N GLY A 4 -47.04 -21.71 23.19
CA GLY A 4 -45.99 -21.34 24.16
C GLY A 4 -44.59 -21.88 23.82
N VAL A 5 -44.50 -23.04 23.16
CA VAL A 5 -43.21 -23.64 22.76
C VAL A 5 -42.59 -22.86 21.60
N LEU A 6 -43.41 -22.43 20.64
CA LEU A 6 -42.94 -21.62 19.50
C LEU A 6 -42.44 -20.23 19.93
N ILE A 7 -43.12 -19.61 20.90
CA ILE A 7 -42.71 -18.31 21.45
C ILE A 7 -41.36 -18.44 22.20
N SER A 8 -41.19 -19.52 22.96
CA SER A 8 -39.95 -19.78 23.69
C SER A 8 -38.76 -19.99 22.74
N ILE A 9 -38.95 -20.76 21.66
CA ILE A 9 -37.91 -20.97 20.63
C ILE A 9 -37.54 -19.63 19.97
N TYR A 10 -38.53 -18.81 19.62
CA TYR A 10 -38.28 -17.52 18.97
C TYR A 10 -37.47 -16.57 19.86
N ILE A 11 -37.78 -16.52 21.16
CA ILE A 11 -37.04 -15.72 22.14
C ILE A 11 -35.60 -16.23 22.30
N ILE A 12 -35.39 -17.54 22.38
CA ILE A 12 -34.05 -18.11 22.49
C ILE A 12 -33.21 -17.81 21.24
N THR A 13 -33.80 -17.92 20.04
CA THR A 13 -33.12 -17.57 18.80
C THR A 13 -32.78 -16.08 18.72
N LEU A 14 -33.67 -15.21 19.19
CA LEU A 14 -33.44 -13.76 19.21
C LEU A 14 -32.35 -13.37 20.23
N LEU A 15 -32.31 -14.03 21.40
CA LEU A 15 -31.24 -13.79 22.38
C LEU A 15 -29.88 -14.26 21.86
N LEU A 16 -29.83 -15.40 21.18
CA LEU A 16 -28.59 -15.91 20.59
C LEU A 16 -28.07 -14.98 19.50
N THR A 17 -28.92 -14.44 18.63
CA THR A 17 -28.45 -13.50 17.59
C THR A 17 -27.90 -12.20 18.18
N ILE A 18 -28.45 -11.71 19.30
CA ILE A 18 -27.94 -10.50 20.00
C ILE A 18 -26.59 -10.76 20.69
N LEU A 19 -26.34 -12.00 21.15
CA LEU A 19 -25.06 -12.38 21.78
C LEU A 19 -23.91 -12.59 20.78
N PHE A 20 -24.22 -12.87 19.50
CA PHE A 20 -23.23 -13.10 18.45
C PHE A 20 -22.95 -11.88 17.57
N THR A 21 -23.73 -10.79 17.69
CA THR A 21 -23.46 -9.53 16.99
C THR A 21 -22.55 -8.64 17.83
N SER A 22 -21.25 -8.95 17.84
CA SER A 22 -20.26 -7.94 18.24
C SER A 22 -20.38 -6.74 17.30
N PRO A 23 -20.62 -5.51 17.79
CA PRO A 23 -20.44 -4.33 16.96
C PRO A 23 -18.93 -4.17 16.74
N THR A 24 -18.41 -4.72 15.65
CA THR A 24 -17.09 -4.33 15.15
C THR A 24 -17.23 -2.91 14.61
N THR A 25 -17.09 -1.93 15.50
CA THR A 25 -16.72 -0.57 15.12
C THR A 25 -15.26 -0.64 14.67
N SER A 26 -15.05 -0.86 13.37
CA SER A 26 -13.75 -0.63 12.75
C SER A 26 -13.51 0.87 12.73
N HIS A 27 -12.89 1.38 13.79
CA HIS A 27 -12.22 2.67 13.73
C HIS A 27 -10.96 2.51 12.88
N TYR A 28 -11.14 2.42 11.56
CA TYR A 28 -10.06 2.54 10.60
C TYR A 28 -9.64 4.01 10.55
N SER A 29 -8.83 4.42 11.53
CA SER A 29 -8.13 5.69 11.47
C SER A 29 -7.00 5.49 10.46
N SER A 30 -7.19 5.93 9.22
CA SER A 30 -6.10 6.02 8.21
C SER A 30 -5.07 7.02 8.71
N PRO A 31 -3.87 6.60 9.15
CA PRO A 31 -2.78 7.52 9.38
C PRO A 31 -2.11 7.68 8.03
N SER A 32 -2.42 8.74 7.28
CA SER A 32 -1.49 9.17 6.23
C SER A 32 -0.17 9.49 6.94
N PRO A 33 0.98 8.91 6.54
CA PRO A 33 2.23 9.22 7.21
C PRO A 33 2.49 10.73 7.10
N PRO A 34 2.80 11.43 8.21
CA PRO A 34 3.03 12.86 8.17
C PRO A 34 4.18 13.19 7.21
N ALA A 35 4.05 14.31 6.50
CA ALA A 35 5.15 14.86 5.74
C ALA A 35 6.37 14.98 6.66
N ALA A 36 7.53 14.46 6.21
CA ALA A 36 8.76 14.61 6.98
C ALA A 36 8.98 16.12 7.25
N PRO A 37 9.22 16.55 8.49
CA PRO A 37 9.44 17.96 8.79
C PRO A 37 10.67 18.46 8.03
N PHE A 38 10.54 19.57 7.31
CA PHE A 38 11.69 20.35 6.89
C PHE A 38 12.31 20.96 8.15
N SER A 39 13.37 20.32 8.67
CA SER A 39 14.11 20.86 9.80
C SER A 39 15.15 21.84 9.29
N GLU A 40 14.81 23.13 9.36
CA GLU A 40 15.76 24.23 9.26
C GLU A 40 16.12 24.66 10.69
N SER A 41 17.06 23.95 11.31
CA SER A 41 17.96 24.52 12.32
C SER A 41 19.10 23.54 12.65
N PRO A 42 20.37 23.98 12.64
CA PRO A 42 21.51 23.14 12.99
C PRO A 42 21.65 23.09 14.51
N ASN A 43 21.78 21.87 15.06
CA ASN A 43 22.44 21.50 16.32
C ASN A 43 21.63 20.51 17.18
N GLU A 44 21.31 19.31 16.67
CA GLU A 44 21.22 18.09 17.51
C GLU A 44 21.21 16.83 16.62
N PRO A 45 22.02 15.79 16.90
CA PRO A 45 21.95 14.53 16.18
C PRO A 45 20.85 13.65 16.80
N THR A 46 19.59 14.05 16.65
CA THR A 46 18.45 13.15 16.87
C THR A 46 18.24 12.37 15.58
N SER A 47 18.55 11.07 15.60
CA SER A 47 18.14 10.18 14.51
C SER A 47 16.63 10.35 14.30
N PRO A 48 16.15 10.55 13.05
CA PRO A 48 14.72 10.64 12.82
C PRO A 48 14.07 9.36 13.35
N PRO A 49 12.93 9.43 14.07
CA PRO A 49 12.23 8.24 14.52
C PRO A 49 12.00 7.34 13.30
N ALA A 50 12.38 6.06 13.42
CA ALA A 50 12.18 5.11 12.34
C ALA A 50 10.70 5.13 11.95
N ALA A 51 10.42 5.43 10.68
CA ALA A 51 9.04 5.50 10.20
C ALA A 51 8.36 4.15 10.46
N GLU A 52 7.21 4.20 11.14
CA GLU A 52 6.36 3.06 11.42
C GLU A 52 5.89 2.40 10.12
N TRP A 53 5.81 1.07 10.12
CA TRP A 53 5.25 0.31 9.01
C TRP A 53 3.73 0.38 9.04
N LEU A 54 3.13 0.74 7.92
CA LEU A 54 1.68 0.85 7.75
C LEU A 54 1.18 -0.21 6.78
N SER A 55 0.00 -0.75 7.02
CA SER A 55 -0.61 -1.75 6.14
C SER A 55 -1.21 -1.12 4.90
N ALA A 56 -0.98 -1.75 3.75
CA ALA A 56 -1.59 -1.41 2.47
C ALA A 56 -1.76 -2.67 1.62
N HIS A 57 -2.24 -2.49 0.39
CA HIS A 57 -2.18 -3.50 -0.64
C HIS A 57 -1.38 -3.00 -1.84
N ALA A 58 -0.85 -3.94 -2.62
CA ALA A 58 -0.19 -3.68 -3.88
C ALA A 58 -0.72 -4.59 -4.98
N THR A 59 -0.93 -4.03 -6.17
CA THR A 59 -1.10 -4.78 -7.41
C THR A 59 0.04 -4.42 -8.37
N TYR A 60 0.19 -5.21 -9.43
CA TYR A 60 1.12 -4.90 -10.50
C TYR A 60 0.39 -4.40 -11.74
N SER A 61 1.03 -3.48 -12.46
CA SER A 61 0.70 -3.18 -13.85
C SER A 61 1.72 -3.86 -14.76
N SER A 62 1.25 -4.42 -15.88
CA SER A 62 2.16 -4.61 -17.01
C SER A 62 2.46 -3.21 -17.56
N SER A 63 3.72 -2.95 -17.88
CA SER A 63 4.21 -1.66 -18.41
C SER A 63 3.43 -1.13 -19.63
N SER A 64 2.57 -1.94 -20.25
CA SER A 64 1.65 -1.56 -21.32
C SER A 64 0.35 -0.86 -20.89
N ASP A 65 -0.03 -0.87 -19.61
CA ASP A 65 -1.31 -0.30 -19.16
C ASP A 65 -1.20 1.12 -18.60
N ASP A 66 -0.06 1.47 -17.98
CA ASP A 66 0.22 2.81 -17.46
C ASP A 66 0.65 3.81 -18.57
N THR A 67 0.78 3.33 -19.81
CA THR A 67 1.08 4.17 -21.00
C THR A 67 -0.18 4.68 -21.70
N ARG A 68 -1.38 4.32 -21.21
CA ARG A 68 -2.64 4.74 -21.82
C ARG A 68 -3.26 6.00 -21.21
N ASP A 69 -2.83 6.40 -20.01
CA ASP A 69 -3.32 7.60 -19.35
C ASP A 69 -2.27 8.71 -19.32
N SER A 70 -2.33 9.52 -20.37
CA SER A 70 -1.80 10.90 -20.46
C SER A 70 -0.29 11.06 -20.38
N VAL A 71 0.25 11.81 -21.33
CA VAL A 71 1.68 12.05 -21.61
C VAL A 71 2.48 12.62 -20.42
N ASP A 72 1.87 12.92 -19.26
CA ASP A 72 2.57 13.46 -18.08
C ASP A 72 2.23 12.80 -16.73
N GLY A 73 1.33 11.81 -16.66
CA GLY A 73 0.85 11.23 -15.40
C GLY A 73 0.22 12.26 -14.42
N ALA A 74 -0.37 11.81 -13.31
CA ALA A 74 -1.04 12.70 -12.35
C ALA A 74 -0.08 13.63 -11.58
N CYS A 75 1.22 13.32 -11.54
CA CYS A 75 2.24 14.19 -10.93
C CYS A 75 2.93 15.13 -11.92
N GLY A 76 2.61 15.07 -13.22
CA GLY A 76 3.19 15.97 -14.22
C GLY A 76 4.67 15.69 -14.52
N TYR A 77 5.13 14.45 -14.31
CA TYR A 77 6.54 14.07 -14.45
C TYR A 77 6.92 13.61 -15.86
N GLY A 78 6.00 13.56 -16.82
CA GLY A 78 6.29 13.01 -18.15
C GLY A 78 6.21 11.49 -18.19
N ASP A 79 6.96 10.88 -19.12
CA ASP A 79 7.05 9.42 -19.26
C ASP A 79 7.96 8.85 -18.16
N PRO A 80 7.43 8.06 -17.21
CA PRO A 80 8.22 7.51 -16.10
C PRO A 80 9.45 6.72 -16.54
N LEU A 81 9.42 6.10 -17.73
CA LEU A 81 10.55 5.37 -18.28
C LEU A 81 11.68 6.32 -18.73
N ARG A 82 11.32 7.50 -19.23
CA ARG A 82 12.26 8.52 -19.71
C ARG A 82 12.89 9.33 -18.59
N ASP A 83 12.15 9.55 -17.51
CA ASP A 83 12.60 10.33 -16.35
C ASP A 83 13.31 9.49 -15.27
N GLY A 84 13.60 8.22 -15.60
CA GLY A 84 14.41 7.33 -14.76
C GLY A 84 13.66 6.65 -13.62
N TYR A 85 12.33 6.83 -13.55
CA TYR A 85 11.48 6.21 -12.55
C TYR A 85 10.98 4.82 -12.95
N GLY A 86 11.13 4.38 -14.21
CA GLY A 86 10.43 3.25 -14.83
C GLY A 86 10.15 2.01 -13.96
N THR A 87 11.13 1.48 -13.22
CA THR A 87 10.96 0.29 -12.35
C THR A 87 10.70 0.60 -10.87
N THR A 88 10.58 1.89 -10.55
CA THR A 88 10.34 2.44 -9.21
C THR A 88 9.13 3.38 -9.18
N ALA A 89 8.40 3.53 -10.28
CA ALA A 89 7.19 4.34 -10.35
C ALA A 89 6.05 3.66 -9.57
N ALA A 90 5.17 4.46 -8.97
CA ALA A 90 3.98 3.96 -8.29
C ALA A 90 2.79 4.88 -8.51
N SER A 91 1.65 4.28 -8.86
CA SER A 91 0.34 4.92 -8.89
C SER A 91 -0.37 4.65 -7.56
N LEU A 92 -0.79 5.69 -6.86
CA LEU A 92 -1.35 5.57 -5.51
C LEU A 92 -2.86 5.75 -5.50
N SER A 93 -3.59 4.99 -4.66
CA SER A 93 -5.02 5.23 -4.45
C SER A 93 -5.29 6.63 -3.88
N GLU A 94 -6.54 7.09 -3.99
CA GLU A 94 -6.96 8.40 -3.45
C GLU A 94 -6.59 8.60 -1.98
N THR A 95 -6.73 7.55 -1.15
CA THR A 95 -6.38 7.57 0.28
C THR A 95 -4.91 7.95 0.52
N LEU A 96 -4.02 7.57 -0.40
CA LEU A 96 -2.58 7.85 -0.31
C LEU A 96 -2.14 9.06 -1.13
N PHE A 97 -2.77 9.29 -2.29
CA PHE A 97 -2.38 10.32 -3.25
C PHE A 97 -2.64 11.75 -2.73
N VAL A 98 -3.68 11.92 -1.91
CA VAL A 98 -4.06 13.19 -1.26
C VAL A 98 -4.01 14.36 -2.25
N ARG A 99 -4.73 14.24 -3.37
CA ARG A 99 -4.78 15.25 -4.45
C ARG A 99 -3.38 15.71 -4.94
N GLY A 100 -2.42 14.79 -4.98
CA GLY A 100 -1.07 15.03 -5.50
C GLY A 100 -0.09 15.63 -4.50
N GLN A 101 -0.49 15.89 -3.25
CA GLN A 101 0.43 16.40 -2.22
C GLN A 101 1.60 15.45 -1.93
N ILE A 102 1.43 14.17 -2.24
CA ILE A 102 2.43 13.12 -2.02
C ILE A 102 3.36 12.90 -3.22
N CYS A 103 3.15 13.59 -4.35
CA CYS A 103 3.96 13.42 -5.55
C CYS A 103 5.47 13.55 -5.25
N GLY A 104 6.27 12.63 -5.78
CA GLY A 104 7.71 12.55 -5.55
C GLY A 104 8.14 12.03 -4.17
N ALA A 105 7.21 11.66 -3.29
CA ALA A 105 7.55 10.94 -2.07
C ALA A 105 8.01 9.51 -2.39
N CYS A 106 8.97 9.02 -1.61
CA CYS A 106 9.50 7.66 -1.74
C CYS A 106 8.98 6.79 -0.60
N PHE A 107 8.64 5.56 -0.93
CA PHE A 107 8.12 4.56 -0.02
C PHE A 107 8.94 3.29 -0.13
N GLU A 108 9.28 2.72 1.02
CA GLU A 108 9.76 1.35 1.09
C GLU A 108 8.56 0.42 1.29
N LEU A 109 8.46 -0.63 0.47
CA LEU A 109 7.39 -1.63 0.52
C LEU A 109 7.98 -3.01 0.75
N ARG A 110 7.28 -3.83 1.53
CA ARG A 110 7.55 -5.27 1.69
C ARG A 110 6.23 -6.02 1.79
N CYS A 111 6.20 -7.31 1.44
CA CYS A 111 5.02 -8.10 1.68
C CYS A 111 4.74 -8.27 3.18
N PHE A 112 3.45 -8.31 3.54
CA PHE A 112 3.03 -8.54 4.92
C PHE A 112 2.83 -10.04 5.17
N GLU A 113 3.56 -10.59 6.14
CA GLU A 113 3.63 -12.05 6.38
C GLU A 113 2.70 -12.56 7.49
N GLU A 114 2.12 -11.69 8.32
CA GLU A 114 1.44 -12.09 9.55
C GLU A 114 -0.10 -12.07 9.44
N ASP A 115 -0.76 -13.13 9.92
CA ASP A 115 -2.20 -13.24 10.24
C ASP A 115 -3.23 -12.58 9.30
N VAL A 116 -2.92 -12.47 8.00
CA VAL A 116 -3.88 -12.10 6.93
C VAL A 116 -4.51 -13.35 6.30
N PRO A 117 -5.75 -13.27 5.79
CA PRO A 117 -6.37 -14.30 4.95
C PRO A 117 -5.73 -14.32 3.55
N PHE A 118 -4.42 -14.45 3.50
CA PHE A 118 -3.61 -14.43 2.29
C PHE A 118 -2.61 -15.58 2.29
N ASP A 119 -2.38 -16.18 1.14
CA ASP A 119 -1.47 -17.30 1.01
C ASP A 119 -0.02 -16.81 1.03
N ARG A 120 0.65 -16.99 2.18
CA ARG A 120 2.04 -16.57 2.42
C ARG A 120 3.02 -17.06 1.36
N ARG A 121 2.71 -18.14 0.64
CA ARG A 121 3.55 -18.63 -0.46
C ARG A 121 3.77 -17.59 -1.56
N TRP A 122 2.91 -16.58 -1.67
CA TRP A 122 3.04 -15.54 -2.68
C TRP A 122 3.86 -14.34 -2.20
N CYS A 123 4.28 -14.29 -0.94
CA CYS A 123 5.21 -13.29 -0.41
C CYS A 123 6.65 -13.73 -0.67
N VAL A 124 7.50 -12.78 -1.07
CA VAL A 124 8.96 -12.97 -1.16
C VAL A 124 9.60 -12.41 0.12
N SER A 125 9.82 -13.28 1.10
CA SER A 125 10.33 -12.92 2.41
C SER A 125 11.74 -12.31 2.40
N GLY A 126 12.00 -11.38 3.32
CA GLY A 126 13.32 -10.78 3.52
C GLY A 126 13.74 -9.75 2.46
N SER A 127 12.83 -9.38 1.55
CA SER A 127 13.05 -8.40 0.48
C SER A 127 12.16 -7.18 0.68
N SER A 128 12.66 -6.01 0.27
CA SER A 128 11.87 -4.79 0.14
C SER A 128 12.22 -4.05 -1.15
N ILE A 129 11.30 -3.23 -1.62
CA ILE A 129 11.51 -2.33 -2.76
C ILE A 129 11.30 -0.90 -2.35
N VAL A 130 11.93 0.01 -3.09
CA VAL A 130 11.66 1.44 -2.98
C VAL A 130 10.94 1.90 -4.23
N VAL A 131 9.81 2.57 -4.04
CA VAL A 131 9.02 3.16 -5.11
C VAL A 131 8.78 4.64 -4.84
N THR A 132 8.51 5.40 -5.90
CA THR A 132 8.25 6.83 -5.88
C THR A 132 6.83 7.08 -6.36
N ALA A 133 6.09 7.91 -5.63
CA ALA A 133 4.76 8.34 -6.04
C ALA A 133 4.86 9.22 -7.30
N THR A 134 4.42 8.68 -8.43
CA THR A 134 4.50 9.35 -9.74
C THR A 134 3.14 9.53 -10.39
N ASN A 135 2.12 8.77 -9.96
CA ASN A 135 0.83 8.79 -10.60
C ASN A 135 -0.32 8.50 -9.61
N PHE A 136 -1.54 8.55 -10.11
CA PHE A 136 -2.78 8.36 -9.37
C PHE A 136 -3.51 7.11 -9.88
N CYS A 137 -3.89 6.21 -8.97
CA CYS A 137 -4.79 5.12 -9.27
C CYS A 137 -6.24 5.56 -8.99
N ALA A 138 -7.00 5.81 -10.06
CA ALA A 138 -8.38 6.25 -9.95
C ALA A 138 -9.29 5.20 -9.29
N PRO A 139 -10.18 5.59 -8.36
CA PRO A 139 -11.21 4.72 -7.85
C PRO A 139 -12.18 4.25 -8.95
N ASN A 140 -12.55 2.97 -8.91
CA ASN A 140 -13.60 2.39 -9.72
C ASN A 140 -14.86 2.14 -8.87
N TYR A 141 -15.71 3.16 -8.77
CA TYR A 141 -16.94 3.11 -7.97
C TYR A 141 -18.02 2.16 -8.50
N GLY A 142 -17.79 1.49 -9.63
CA GLY A 142 -18.65 0.40 -10.10
C GLY A 142 -18.47 -0.92 -9.34
N PHE A 143 -17.43 -1.03 -8.51
CA PHE A 143 -17.13 -2.19 -7.68
C PHE A 143 -16.99 -1.80 -6.21
N ASP A 144 -17.32 -2.71 -5.31
CA ASP A 144 -17.03 -2.54 -3.88
C ASP A 144 -15.52 -2.58 -3.63
N ALA A 145 -15.02 -1.88 -2.61
CA ALA A 145 -13.60 -1.80 -2.30
C ALA A 145 -12.93 -3.17 -2.03
N GLU A 146 -13.71 -4.14 -1.57
CA GLU A 146 -13.24 -5.51 -1.30
C GLU A 146 -13.28 -6.43 -2.52
N SER A 147 -13.83 -5.96 -3.65
CA SER A 147 -13.88 -6.72 -4.90
C SER A 147 -12.60 -6.54 -5.72
N GLU A 148 -12.33 -7.47 -6.65
CA GLU A 148 -11.17 -7.39 -7.56
C GLU A 148 -11.14 -6.10 -8.40
N GLY A 149 -12.29 -5.52 -8.72
CA GLY A 149 -12.35 -4.26 -9.46
C GLY A 149 -12.17 -3.00 -8.59
N GLY A 150 -12.12 -3.13 -7.27
CA GLY A 150 -12.20 -2.01 -6.32
C GLY A 150 -10.91 -1.72 -5.55
N HIS A 151 -9.75 -2.22 -5.98
CA HIS A 151 -8.49 -2.13 -5.23
C HIS A 151 -8.10 -0.70 -4.82
N CYS A 152 -8.29 0.28 -5.70
CA CYS A 152 -7.97 1.68 -5.45
C CYS A 152 -9.11 2.49 -4.79
N ASN A 153 -10.24 1.84 -4.46
CA ASN A 153 -11.38 2.53 -3.86
C ASN A 153 -11.10 2.90 -2.40
N PRO A 154 -11.45 4.11 -1.96
CA PRO A 154 -11.43 4.46 -0.55
C PRO A 154 -12.26 3.47 0.30
N PRO A 155 -11.85 3.17 1.55
CA PRO A 155 -10.73 3.76 2.29
C PRO A 155 -9.38 3.04 2.08
N LYS A 156 -9.22 2.23 1.04
CA LYS A 156 -8.02 1.38 0.87
C LYS A 156 -6.78 2.19 0.57
N GLN A 157 -5.70 1.84 1.25
CA GLN A 157 -4.34 2.28 0.94
C GLN A 157 -3.78 1.29 -0.08
N HIS A 158 -3.55 1.73 -1.31
CA HIS A 158 -3.20 0.85 -2.42
C HIS A 158 -2.11 1.42 -3.31
N PHE A 159 -1.17 0.55 -3.70
CA PHE A 159 -0.08 0.84 -4.62
C PHE A 159 -0.27 0.02 -5.91
N VAL A 160 -0.21 0.67 -7.06
CA VAL A 160 0.01 -0.01 -8.34
C VAL A 160 1.45 0.23 -8.74
N ILE A 161 2.22 -0.84 -8.90
CA ILE A 161 3.65 -0.78 -9.20
C ILE A 161 3.98 -1.61 -10.45
N PRO A 162 5.09 -1.33 -11.16
CA PRO A 162 5.53 -2.17 -12.27
C PRO A 162 5.73 -3.62 -11.84
N VAL A 163 5.41 -4.57 -12.74
CA VAL A 163 5.60 -6.01 -12.49
C VAL A 163 7.03 -6.34 -12.07
N GLU A 164 8.03 -5.65 -12.62
CA GLU A 164 9.45 -5.85 -12.29
C GLU A 164 9.78 -5.46 -10.84
N ALA A 165 9.02 -4.53 -10.26
CA ALA A 165 9.13 -4.16 -8.85
C ALA A 165 8.33 -5.13 -7.98
N PHE A 166 7.10 -5.45 -8.40
CA PHE A 166 6.22 -6.36 -7.68
C PHE A 166 6.86 -7.73 -7.45
N GLU A 167 7.49 -8.30 -8.48
CA GLU A 167 8.13 -9.62 -8.42
C GLU A 167 9.31 -9.71 -7.43
N LYS A 168 9.82 -8.58 -6.94
CA LYS A 168 10.85 -8.56 -5.89
C LYS A 168 10.29 -8.76 -4.48
N ILE A 169 8.99 -8.54 -4.27
CA ILE A 169 8.31 -8.66 -2.97
C ILE A 169 7.15 -9.66 -2.99
N ALA A 170 6.64 -10.03 -4.15
CA ALA A 170 5.53 -10.95 -4.27
C ALA A 170 5.50 -11.70 -5.61
N ILE A 171 4.93 -12.90 -5.63
CA ILE A 171 4.69 -13.66 -6.85
C ILE A 171 3.46 -13.07 -7.55
N TRP A 172 3.56 -12.72 -8.84
CA TRP A 172 2.47 -12.08 -9.62
C TRP A 172 1.11 -12.79 -9.54
N LYS A 173 1.10 -14.10 -9.29
CA LYS A 173 -0.13 -14.90 -9.06
C LYS A 173 -0.94 -14.45 -7.84
N GLY A 174 -0.33 -13.74 -6.89
CA GLY A 174 -1.00 -13.16 -5.74
C GLY A 174 -1.95 -12.01 -6.10
N GLY A 175 -1.79 -11.38 -7.27
CA GLY A 175 -2.69 -10.34 -7.78
C GLY A 175 -2.68 -9.08 -6.91
N ASN A 176 -3.50 -9.09 -5.86
CA ASN A 176 -3.65 -8.04 -4.86
C ASN A 176 -2.98 -8.45 -3.55
N MET A 177 -1.70 -8.10 -3.42
CA MET A 177 -0.84 -8.52 -2.33
C MET A 177 -0.98 -7.61 -1.10
N PRO A 178 -1.20 -8.15 0.11
CA PRO A 178 -1.02 -7.40 1.35
C PRO A 178 0.45 -6.98 1.51
N VAL A 179 0.68 -5.69 1.73
CA VAL A 179 2.02 -5.13 1.93
C VAL A 179 2.06 -4.27 3.18
N GLU A 180 3.26 -4.07 3.69
CA GLU A 180 3.56 -2.99 4.59
C GLU A 180 4.39 -1.94 3.85
N TYR A 181 4.18 -0.68 4.20
CA TYR A 181 4.93 0.42 3.63
C TYR A 181 5.33 1.45 4.68
N ARG A 182 6.39 2.20 4.40
CA ARG A 182 6.78 3.37 5.17
C ARG A 182 7.38 4.44 4.28
N ARG A 183 7.24 5.71 4.67
CA ARG A 183 7.86 6.84 3.95
C ARG A 183 9.35 6.90 4.27
N ILE A 184 10.18 7.07 3.24
CA ILE A 184 11.63 7.22 3.40
C ILE A 184 12.12 8.59 2.90
N PRO A 185 13.24 9.13 3.44
CA PRO A 185 13.83 10.36 2.94
C PRO A 185 14.31 10.22 1.49
N ARG A 186 14.11 11.24 0.66
CA ARG A 186 14.52 11.22 -0.77
C ARG A 186 16.02 10.95 -0.98
N ASN A 187 16.88 11.28 0.01
CA ASN A 187 18.32 11.05 -0.07
C ASN A 187 18.70 9.55 -0.18
N PHE A 188 17.80 8.63 0.17
CA PHE A 188 17.99 7.19 -0.02
C PHE A 188 17.85 6.76 -1.49
N VAL A 189 17.18 7.56 -2.34
CA VAL A 189 16.89 7.24 -3.75
C VAL A 189 17.89 7.90 -4.69
N ASN A 190 19.05 8.34 -4.17
CA ASN A 190 20.12 8.79 -5.05
C ASN A 190 20.50 7.58 -5.92
N VAL A 191 20.31 7.72 -7.23
CA VAL A 191 20.44 6.64 -8.24
C VAL A 191 21.81 5.94 -8.15
N HIS A 192 22.81 6.63 -7.61
CA HIS A 192 24.13 6.10 -7.28
C HIS A 192 24.16 5.14 -6.07
N THR A 193 23.35 5.39 -5.05
CA THR A 193 23.28 4.61 -3.81
C THR A 193 22.50 3.32 -4.01
N LEU A 194 21.45 3.32 -4.83
CA LEU A 194 20.74 2.08 -5.23
C LEU A 194 21.65 1.14 -6.02
N TRP A 195 22.51 1.67 -6.89
CA TRP A 195 23.49 0.83 -7.60
C TRP A 195 24.49 0.19 -6.63
N LEU A 196 24.94 0.92 -5.61
CA LEU A 196 25.84 0.39 -4.57
C LEU A 196 25.16 -0.70 -3.72
N ILE A 197 23.92 -0.50 -3.30
CA ILE A 197 23.18 -1.48 -2.47
C ILE A 197 22.84 -2.74 -3.26
N GLN A 198 22.49 -2.63 -4.55
CA GLN A 198 22.12 -3.78 -5.37
C GLN A 198 23.33 -4.58 -5.88
N THR A 199 24.53 -3.98 -5.95
CA THR A 199 25.75 -4.65 -6.45
C THR A 199 26.72 -5.08 -5.36
N HIS A 200 26.68 -4.45 -4.19
CA HIS A 200 27.54 -4.80 -3.06
C HIS A 200 26.65 -5.06 -1.86
N GLY A 201 26.44 -6.33 -1.52
CA GLY A 201 25.96 -6.76 -0.22
C GLY A 201 26.94 -6.35 0.89
N ALA A 202 27.01 -5.06 1.16
CA ALA A 202 27.90 -4.47 2.14
C ALA A 202 27.18 -4.42 3.48
N TYR A 203 27.58 -5.34 4.34
CA TYR A 203 27.46 -5.28 5.79
C TYR A 203 27.55 -3.84 6.30
N LEU A 204 26.49 -3.38 6.95
CA LEU A 204 26.58 -2.29 7.91
C LEU A 204 27.09 -2.90 9.22
N THR A 205 28.39 -2.72 9.49
CA THR A 205 28.95 -2.72 10.85
C THR A 205 28.85 -1.32 11.44
#